data_AF-A0A929ZTT4-F1
#
_entry.id   AF-A0A929ZTT4-F1
#
_cell.length_a   1.000
_cell.length_b   1.000
_cell.length_c   1.000
_cell.angle_alpha   90.00
_cell.angle_beta   90.00
_cell.angle_gamma   90.00
#
_symmetry.space_group_name_H-M   'P 1'
#
loop_
_entity.id
_entity.type
_entity.pdbx_description
1 polymer ?
#
loop_
_entity_poly.entity_id
_entity_poly.type
_entity_poly.pdbx_seq_one_letter_code
_entity_poly.pdbx_strand_id
1 'polypeptide(L)'
;MIRKILLISFGFSVFASAQKIENAENLAPFFDKLNKNESVTNVLFIGDSHIQSGHISEYLRKKFQNKYGNAGRGTVFPYPLANSNGAIDFTAYSNQAWQTFRLVYEQDVYPQMGALGFVMGNSGNSFIEINFSDPKDSFDEVKIFNDNAMTGEDFTIFKTSQSLKNFIKPKKTILNYQIQNGDTFPEIAAKFNVVTTRLVQLNGNNVRNAKAGQTIKVENVEILYDKQFEENLTPIGKGQFAENSTSFKFKNPTQEFIINMNGKKGNILHGFQFLKSTAKNGVIFNTVGVNGATYADFLKYSLQTKQLKSLNIDVLI
;
A
#
# COMPACT_ATOMS: atom_id res chain seq x y z
N MET A 1 -13.07 50.72 -37.65
CA MET A 1 -13.41 51.06 -36.25
C MET A 1 -13.69 49.74 -35.51
N ILE A 2 -12.65 49.09 -34.97
CA ILE A 2 -12.73 47.76 -34.36
C ILE A 2 -12.93 47.93 -32.85
N ARG A 3 -14.10 47.57 -32.34
CA ARG A 3 -14.38 47.53 -30.89
C ARG A 3 -13.75 46.28 -30.29
N LYS A 4 -12.72 46.46 -29.45
CA LYS A 4 -12.24 45.43 -28.53
C LYS A 4 -13.27 45.28 -27.40
N ILE A 5 -13.92 44.13 -27.31
CA ILE A 5 -14.70 43.74 -26.13
C ILE A 5 -13.72 43.09 -25.15
N LEU A 6 -13.47 43.76 -24.03
CA LEU A 6 -12.72 43.24 -22.90
C LEU A 6 -13.71 42.52 -21.98
N LEU A 7 -13.78 41.19 -22.04
CA LEU A 7 -14.49 40.39 -21.04
C LEU A 7 -13.64 40.34 -19.77
N ILE A 8 -13.99 41.15 -18.77
CA ILE A 8 -13.46 41.00 -17.41
C ILE A 8 -14.32 39.96 -16.71
N SER A 9 -13.83 38.73 -16.64
CA SER A 9 -14.39 37.69 -15.78
C SER A 9 -13.98 38.01 -14.34
N PHE A 10 -14.89 38.62 -13.58
CA PHE A 10 -14.81 38.62 -12.11
C PHE A 10 -15.16 37.22 -11.60
N GLY A 11 -14.15 36.37 -11.46
CA GLY A 11 -14.27 35.16 -10.67
C GLY A 11 -14.38 35.54 -9.21
N PHE A 12 -15.60 35.60 -8.67
CA PHE A 12 -15.82 35.59 -7.23
C PHE A 12 -15.38 34.22 -6.70
N SER A 13 -14.12 34.09 -6.31
CA SER A 13 -13.71 32.99 -5.43
C SER A 13 -14.29 33.29 -4.05
N VAL A 14 -15.46 32.72 -3.76
CA VAL A 14 -15.93 32.58 -2.39
C VAL A 14 -14.90 31.68 -1.69
N PHE A 15 -13.97 32.31 -0.98
CA PHE A 15 -13.16 31.61 0.02
C PHE A 15 -14.13 31.18 1.13
N ALA A 16 -14.78 30.03 0.95
CA ALA A 16 -15.45 29.36 2.03
C ALA A 16 -14.36 28.97 3.04
N SER A 17 -14.36 29.66 4.17
CA SER A 17 -13.64 29.25 5.37
C SER A 17 -14.25 27.93 5.85
N ALA A 18 -13.82 26.82 5.27
CA ALA A 18 -14.09 25.48 5.79
C ALA A 18 -13.18 25.22 7.00
N GLN A 19 -13.25 26.09 8.01
CA GLN A 19 -12.49 25.99 9.25
C GLN A 19 -13.31 25.39 10.40
N LYS A 20 -14.56 25.00 10.14
CA LYS A 20 -15.50 24.47 11.15
C LYS A 20 -15.85 23.01 10.84
N ILE A 21 -15.73 22.16 11.84
CA ILE A 21 -16.28 20.80 11.81
C ILE A 21 -17.78 20.92 12.07
N GLU A 22 -18.60 20.50 11.12
CA GLU A 22 -20.05 20.39 11.30
C GLU A 22 -20.40 19.11 12.09
N ASN A 23 -21.44 19.19 12.92
CA ASN A 23 -21.87 18.11 13.81
C ASN A 23 -20.76 17.54 14.72
N ALA A 24 -19.91 18.43 15.26
CA ALA A 24 -18.75 18.08 16.07
C ALA A 24 -19.11 17.31 17.36
N GLU A 25 -20.36 17.43 17.83
CA GLU A 25 -20.91 16.66 18.95
C GLU A 25 -20.87 15.15 18.71
N ASN A 26 -20.98 14.69 17.45
CA ASN A 26 -20.89 13.27 17.11
C ASN A 26 -19.46 12.71 17.27
N LEU A 27 -18.45 13.59 17.32
CA LEU A 27 -17.06 13.24 17.59
C LEU A 27 -16.71 13.28 19.08
N ALA A 28 -17.65 13.67 19.96
CA ALA A 28 -17.39 13.75 21.40
C ALA A 28 -16.82 12.44 21.98
N PRO A 29 -17.37 11.23 21.67
CA PRO A 29 -16.81 9.98 22.19
C PRO A 29 -15.35 9.75 21.77
N PHE A 30 -14.99 10.14 20.54
CA PHE A 30 -13.64 10.04 20.03
C PHE A 30 -12.69 11.01 20.73
N PHE A 31 -13.08 12.28 20.88
CA PHE A 31 -12.27 13.27 21.58
C PHE A 31 -12.12 12.96 23.07
N ASP A 32 -13.17 12.44 23.72
CA ASP A 32 -13.11 11.98 25.11
C ASP A 32 -12.10 10.84 25.27
N LYS A 33 -12.11 9.85 24.36
CA LYS A 33 -11.13 8.76 24.35
C LYS A 33 -9.70 9.30 24.18
N LEU A 34 -9.49 10.20 23.22
CA LEU A 34 -8.18 10.82 22.98
C LEU A 34 -7.67 11.61 24.19
N ASN A 35 -8.54 12.40 24.82
CA ASN A 35 -8.18 13.25 25.95
C ASN A 35 -7.91 12.44 27.22
N LYS A 36 -8.68 11.38 27.48
CA LYS A 36 -8.40 10.44 28.58
C LYS A 36 -7.06 9.74 28.38
N ASN A 37 -6.75 9.33 27.15
CA ASN A 37 -5.49 8.68 26.79
C ASN A 37 -5.14 7.47 27.69
N GLU A 38 -6.16 6.70 28.07
CA GLU A 38 -6.04 5.50 28.92
C GLU A 38 -5.89 4.22 28.08
N SER A 39 -6.16 4.30 26.79
CA SER A 39 -6.08 3.20 25.84
C SER A 39 -5.59 3.70 24.48
N VAL A 40 -5.13 2.77 23.64
CA VAL A 40 -4.75 3.09 22.26
C VAL A 40 -5.99 3.51 21.47
N THR A 41 -5.87 4.64 20.76
CA THR A 41 -6.90 5.17 19.86
C THR A 41 -6.51 4.90 18.40
N ASN A 42 -7.41 4.27 17.65
CA ASN A 42 -7.23 3.92 16.24
C ASN A 42 -8.01 4.86 15.33
N VAL A 43 -7.29 5.65 14.56
CA VAL A 43 -7.86 6.47 13.47
C VAL A 43 -7.70 5.69 12.17
N LEU A 44 -8.71 5.73 11.30
CA LEU A 44 -8.60 5.30 9.91
C LEU A 44 -8.94 6.48 9.01
N PHE A 45 -7.99 6.89 8.18
CA PHE A 45 -8.20 7.94 7.18
C PHE A 45 -8.16 7.32 5.77
N ILE A 46 -9.30 7.26 5.12
CA ILE A 46 -9.47 6.73 3.76
C ILE A 46 -9.62 7.89 2.77
N GLY A 47 -9.01 7.78 1.60
CA GLY A 47 -9.29 8.73 0.53
C GLY A 47 -8.58 8.41 -0.78
N ASP A 48 -8.44 9.45 -1.59
CA ASP A 48 -7.95 9.38 -2.96
C ASP A 48 -6.42 9.57 -3.05
N SER A 49 -5.96 10.20 -4.15
CA SER A 49 -4.56 10.55 -4.39
C SER A 49 -3.96 11.47 -3.33
N HIS A 50 -4.73 12.35 -2.70
CA HIS A 50 -4.23 13.25 -1.65
C HIS A 50 -3.81 12.46 -0.41
N ILE A 51 -4.58 11.43 -0.06
CA ILE A 51 -4.26 10.53 1.06
C ILE A 51 -3.16 9.55 0.66
N GLN A 52 -3.19 9.04 -0.58
CA GLN A 52 -2.17 8.10 -1.07
C GLN A 52 -0.77 8.73 -1.05
N SER A 53 -0.64 10.01 -1.40
CA SER A 53 0.63 10.74 -1.42
C SER A 53 1.35 10.79 -0.07
N GLY A 54 0.61 10.61 1.03
CA GLY A 54 1.16 10.62 2.38
C GLY A 54 1.33 12.00 3.01
N HIS A 55 1.32 13.11 2.28
CA HIS A 55 1.65 14.42 2.86
C HIS A 55 0.68 14.87 3.96
N ILE A 56 -0.63 14.86 3.69
CA ILE A 56 -1.66 15.28 4.66
C ILE A 56 -1.69 14.28 5.82
N SER A 57 -1.68 12.99 5.50
CA SER A 57 -1.84 11.93 6.46
C SER A 57 -0.62 11.78 7.38
N GLU A 58 0.59 11.99 6.89
CA GLU A 58 1.81 12.04 7.70
C GLU A 58 1.80 13.25 8.64
N TYR A 59 1.42 14.42 8.14
CA TYR A 59 1.29 15.62 8.98
C TYR A 59 0.32 15.39 10.14
N LEU A 60 -0.88 14.88 9.84
CA LEU A 60 -1.88 14.57 10.85
C LEU A 60 -1.38 13.49 11.81
N ARG A 61 -0.88 12.37 11.30
CA ARG A 61 -0.30 11.29 12.10
C ARG A 61 0.71 11.83 13.11
N LYS A 62 1.70 12.61 12.65
CA LYS A 62 2.73 13.20 13.52
C LYS A 62 2.12 14.17 14.54
N LYS A 63 1.13 14.99 14.17
CA LYS A 63 0.44 15.89 15.12
C LYS A 63 -0.30 15.14 16.21
N PHE A 64 -1.09 14.13 15.84
CA PHE A 64 -1.81 13.29 16.81
C PHE A 64 -0.83 12.53 17.71
N GLN A 65 0.19 11.90 17.13
CA GLN A 65 1.17 11.11 17.87
C GLN A 65 2.05 11.94 18.79
N ASN A 66 2.44 13.17 18.38
CA ASN A 66 3.18 14.08 19.24
C ASN A 66 2.35 14.57 20.43
N LYS A 67 1.03 14.73 20.25
CA LYS A 67 0.14 15.22 21.31
C LYS A 67 -0.32 14.13 22.27
N TYR A 68 -0.74 12.98 21.74
CA TYR A 68 -1.40 11.92 22.51
C TYR A 68 -0.52 10.68 22.73
N GLY A 69 0.63 10.59 22.05
CA GLY A 69 1.53 9.43 22.13
C GLY A 69 1.52 8.61 20.84
N ASN A 70 2.64 7.95 20.56
CA ASN A 70 2.84 7.14 19.36
C ASN A 70 2.71 5.65 19.70
N ALA A 71 1.60 5.03 19.28
CA ALA A 71 1.34 3.60 19.48
C ALA A 71 1.67 2.73 18.24
N GLY A 72 2.27 3.31 17.19
CA GLY A 72 2.66 2.59 15.98
C GLY A 72 2.55 3.44 14.73
N ARG A 73 3.29 3.07 13.68
CA ARG A 73 3.24 3.75 12.37
C ARG A 73 1.89 3.57 11.66
N GLY A 74 1.14 2.52 11.98
CA GLY A 74 -0.14 2.21 11.35
C GLY A 74 0.02 1.47 10.03
N THR A 75 -0.99 1.58 9.16
CA THR A 75 -1.01 0.86 7.88
C THR A 75 0.00 1.38 6.86
N VAL A 76 0.60 0.45 6.13
CA VAL A 76 1.60 0.70 5.08
C VAL A 76 1.36 -0.29 3.95
N PHE A 77 1.10 0.23 2.75
CA PHE A 77 1.17 -0.55 1.52
C PHE A 77 2.54 -0.29 0.86
N PRO A 78 3.28 -1.31 0.39
CA PRO A 78 4.62 -1.13 -0.16
C PRO A 78 4.57 -0.58 -1.59
N TYR A 79 4.15 0.68 -1.74
CA TYR A 79 4.00 1.38 -3.02
C TYR A 79 5.20 1.26 -3.98
N PRO A 80 6.49 1.26 -3.50
CA PRO A 80 7.63 1.02 -4.38
C PRO A 80 7.60 -0.34 -5.11
N LEU A 81 7.05 -1.39 -4.49
CA LEU A 81 6.89 -2.72 -5.11
C LEU A 81 5.71 -2.78 -6.07
N ALA A 82 4.75 -1.86 -5.90
CA ALA A 82 3.51 -1.77 -6.66
C ALA A 82 3.59 -0.88 -7.90
N ASN A 83 4.76 -0.32 -8.20
CA ASN A 83 4.93 0.72 -9.23
C ASN A 83 3.92 1.87 -9.08
N SER A 84 3.65 2.27 -7.84
CA SER A 84 2.70 3.33 -7.51
C SER A 84 3.38 4.41 -6.68
N ASN A 85 2.88 5.64 -6.78
CA ASN A 85 3.25 6.70 -5.84
C ASN A 85 2.67 6.39 -4.46
N GLY A 86 3.27 6.93 -3.41
CA GLY A 86 2.84 6.65 -2.04
C GLY A 86 3.59 7.48 -1.01
N ALA A 87 3.35 7.20 0.26
CA ALA A 87 4.13 7.75 1.36
C ALA A 87 5.63 7.44 1.20
N ILE A 88 6.47 8.39 1.57
CA ILE A 88 7.93 8.39 1.31
C ILE A 88 8.77 8.22 2.58
N ASP A 89 8.14 7.92 3.73
CA ASP A 89 8.80 7.76 5.03
C ASP A 89 9.40 6.36 5.25
N PHE A 90 9.30 5.50 4.25
CA PHE A 90 9.91 4.17 4.22
C PHE A 90 10.44 3.81 2.83
N THR A 91 11.29 2.79 2.80
CA THR A 91 11.73 2.12 1.58
C THR A 91 11.20 0.69 1.56
N ALA A 92 10.99 0.15 0.35
CA ALA A 92 10.58 -1.24 0.17
C ALA A 92 11.31 -1.88 -1.01
N TYR A 93 11.87 -3.07 -0.80
CA TYR A 93 12.59 -3.85 -1.81
C TYR A 93 12.13 -5.30 -1.84
N SER A 94 12.24 -5.93 -3.00
CA SER A 94 11.95 -7.35 -3.18
C SER A 94 12.84 -7.96 -4.24
N ASN A 95 13.15 -9.25 -4.09
CA ASN A 95 13.84 -10.05 -5.10
C ASN A 95 12.92 -10.52 -6.24
N GLN A 96 11.61 -10.26 -6.13
CA GLN A 96 10.63 -10.56 -7.16
C GLN A 96 9.95 -9.28 -7.63
N ALA A 97 9.49 -9.30 -8.89
CA ALA A 97 8.53 -8.32 -9.36
C ALA A 97 7.12 -8.75 -8.90
N TRP A 98 6.27 -7.78 -8.55
CA TRP A 98 4.94 -8.03 -7.99
C TRP A 98 3.85 -7.51 -8.92
N GLN A 99 3.02 -8.42 -9.40
CA GLN A 99 1.82 -8.06 -10.13
C GLN A 99 0.86 -7.39 -9.15
N THR A 100 0.50 -6.13 -9.42
CA THR A 100 -0.26 -5.32 -8.47
C THR A 100 -1.48 -4.69 -9.13
N PHE A 101 -2.59 -4.69 -8.40
CA PHE A 101 -3.81 -4.00 -8.76
C PHE A 101 -4.35 -3.19 -7.59
N ARG A 102 -5.27 -2.28 -7.90
CA ARG A 102 -5.96 -1.41 -6.96
C ARG A 102 -7.45 -1.38 -7.27
N LEU A 103 -8.28 -1.09 -6.28
CA LEU A 103 -9.75 -1.17 -6.35
C LEU A 103 -10.44 -0.32 -7.45
N VAL A 104 -9.72 0.60 -8.09
CA VAL A 104 -10.20 1.40 -9.23
C VAL A 104 -9.96 0.76 -10.59
N TYR A 105 -9.17 -0.32 -10.65
CA TYR A 105 -8.90 -1.04 -11.89
C TYR A 105 -9.86 -2.22 -12.03
N GLU A 106 -10.46 -2.35 -13.21
CA GLU A 106 -11.12 -3.58 -13.64
C GLU A 106 -10.04 -4.60 -14.00
N GLN A 107 -10.12 -5.79 -13.40
CA GLN A 107 -9.19 -6.91 -13.58
C GLN A 107 -9.84 -8.19 -13.03
N ASP A 108 -9.47 -9.32 -13.60
CA ASP A 108 -9.96 -10.67 -13.32
C ASP A 108 -8.85 -11.58 -12.75
N VAL A 109 -7.65 -11.05 -12.51
CA VAL A 109 -6.49 -11.82 -11.99
C VAL A 109 -6.67 -12.18 -10.51
N TYR A 110 -7.06 -11.19 -9.69
CA TYR A 110 -7.27 -11.36 -8.25
C TYR A 110 -8.73 -11.13 -7.90
N PRO A 111 -9.43 -12.09 -7.28
CA PRO A 111 -10.86 -11.95 -7.02
C PRO A 111 -11.19 -10.96 -5.88
N GLN A 112 -10.20 -10.57 -5.06
CA GLN A 112 -10.39 -9.71 -3.90
C GLN A 112 -9.30 -8.65 -3.78
N MET A 113 -9.68 -7.48 -3.26
CA MET A 113 -8.76 -6.46 -2.72
C MET A 113 -8.87 -6.46 -1.20
N GLY A 114 -7.75 -6.25 -0.52
CA GLY A 114 -7.72 -6.21 0.95
C GLY A 114 -7.81 -4.80 1.51
N ALA A 115 -7.51 -4.68 2.81
CA ALA A 115 -7.74 -3.49 3.64
C ALA A 115 -7.27 -2.19 3.00
N LEU A 116 -6.07 -2.22 2.42
CA LEU A 116 -5.43 -1.00 1.93
C LEU A 116 -5.84 -0.63 0.50
N GLY A 117 -6.81 -1.35 -0.09
CA GLY A 117 -7.34 -1.08 -1.42
C GLY A 117 -6.44 -1.52 -2.58
N PHE A 118 -5.47 -2.36 -2.28
CA PHE A 118 -4.55 -2.97 -3.22
C PHE A 118 -4.46 -4.49 -3.01
N VAL A 119 -3.98 -5.17 -4.04
CA VAL A 119 -3.49 -6.55 -4.00
C VAL A 119 -2.18 -6.61 -4.76
N MET A 120 -1.21 -7.32 -4.21
CA MET A 120 0.06 -7.62 -4.87
C MET A 120 0.34 -9.12 -4.78
N GLY A 121 0.81 -9.72 -5.88
CA GLY A 121 1.22 -11.11 -5.84
C GLY A 121 2.29 -11.52 -6.85
N ASN A 122 2.87 -12.70 -6.59
CA ASN A 122 3.79 -13.40 -7.47
C ASN A 122 3.81 -14.90 -7.11
N SER A 123 4.53 -15.72 -7.88
CA SER A 123 4.63 -17.17 -7.67
C SER A 123 6.02 -17.67 -7.26
N GLY A 124 6.97 -16.77 -6.96
CA GLY A 124 8.36 -17.12 -6.67
C GLY A 124 8.71 -17.06 -5.18
N ASN A 125 9.82 -17.69 -4.79
CA ASN A 125 10.38 -17.47 -3.46
C ASN A 125 10.73 -15.99 -3.28
N SER A 126 10.07 -15.34 -2.32
CA SER A 126 9.98 -13.89 -2.23
C SER A 126 10.50 -13.37 -0.91
N PHE A 127 11.44 -12.43 -0.98
CA PHE A 127 11.80 -11.53 0.10
C PHE A 127 11.05 -10.20 -0.07
N ILE A 128 10.54 -9.65 1.03
CA ILE A 128 10.16 -8.23 1.13
C ILE A 128 10.96 -7.63 2.27
N GLU A 129 11.71 -6.57 1.97
CA GLU A 129 12.37 -5.71 2.96
C GLU A 129 11.61 -4.37 3.02
N ILE A 130 11.20 -3.95 4.21
CA ILE A 130 10.65 -2.62 4.49
C ILE A 130 11.48 -1.98 5.60
N ASN A 131 11.94 -0.74 5.36
CA ASN A 131 12.76 0.00 6.32
C ASN A 131 12.22 1.43 6.50
N PHE A 132 11.95 1.83 7.74
CA PHE A 132 11.49 3.18 8.11
C PHE A 132 12.65 4.12 8.41
N SER A 133 12.58 5.33 7.86
CA SER A 133 13.65 6.33 8.01
C SER A 133 13.67 7.01 9.38
N ASP A 134 12.49 7.21 10.00
CA ASP A 134 12.37 7.87 11.31
C ASP A 134 12.42 6.83 12.44
N PRO A 135 13.36 6.93 13.41
CA PRO A 135 13.41 6.05 14.58
C PRO A 135 12.11 6.01 15.40
N LYS A 136 11.31 7.07 15.34
CA LYS A 136 9.99 7.11 15.99
C LYS A 136 8.99 6.13 15.38
N ASP A 137 9.20 5.73 14.12
CA ASP A 137 8.38 4.77 13.39
C ASP A 137 8.85 3.31 13.58
N SER A 138 9.76 3.08 14.54
CA SER A 138 10.06 1.73 15.03
C SER A 138 8.82 1.00 15.55
N PHE A 139 8.84 -0.32 15.43
CA PHE A 139 7.73 -1.21 15.75
C PHE A 139 8.24 -2.50 16.39
N ASP A 140 7.38 -3.17 17.15
CA ASP A 140 7.62 -4.49 17.71
C ASP A 140 6.52 -5.51 17.34
N GLU A 141 5.55 -5.11 16.52
CA GLU A 141 4.56 -6.00 15.93
C GLU A 141 4.25 -5.57 14.49
N VAL A 142 4.14 -6.56 13.60
CA VAL A 142 3.66 -6.38 12.24
C VAL A 142 2.44 -7.26 12.03
N LYS A 143 1.33 -6.65 11.64
CA LYS A 143 0.18 -7.36 11.08
C LYS A 143 0.29 -7.34 9.56
N ILE A 144 0.28 -8.51 8.96
CA ILE A 144 0.36 -8.75 7.53
C ILE A 144 -1.05 -9.02 7.03
N PHE A 145 -1.57 -8.21 6.11
CA PHE A 145 -2.85 -8.48 5.45
C PHE A 145 -2.59 -9.42 4.28
N ASN A 146 -2.74 -10.73 4.51
CA ASN A 146 -2.57 -11.75 3.47
C ASN A 146 -3.91 -12.20 2.88
N ASP A 147 -3.87 -12.74 1.66
CA ASP A 147 -5.03 -13.42 1.09
C ASP A 147 -5.25 -14.78 1.77
N ASN A 148 -6.48 -15.30 1.73
CA ASN A 148 -6.82 -16.62 2.26
C ASN A 148 -6.14 -17.76 1.49
N ALA A 149 -5.71 -17.52 0.24
CA ALA A 149 -4.87 -18.45 -0.51
C ALA A 149 -3.53 -18.74 0.17
N MET A 150 -3.07 -17.85 1.06
CA MET A 150 -1.83 -18.04 1.83
C MET A 150 -2.05 -18.79 3.15
N THR A 151 -3.28 -19.01 3.60
CA THR A 151 -3.52 -19.63 4.93
C THR A 151 -2.83 -20.99 5.06
N GLY A 152 -2.04 -21.14 6.13
CA GLY A 152 -1.25 -22.32 6.43
C GLY A 152 0.11 -22.37 5.74
N GLU A 153 0.42 -21.45 4.82
CA GLU A 153 1.75 -21.36 4.21
C GLU A 153 2.75 -20.78 5.22
N ASP A 154 4.00 -21.24 5.15
CA ASP A 154 5.07 -20.83 6.06
C ASP A 154 5.69 -19.49 5.63
N PHE A 155 6.13 -18.71 6.62
CA PHE A 155 7.03 -17.58 6.42
C PHE A 155 8.16 -17.56 7.45
N THR A 156 9.25 -16.89 7.10
CA THR A 156 10.38 -16.64 8.01
C THR A 156 10.67 -15.15 8.07
N ILE A 157 10.89 -14.62 9.27
CA ILE A 157 11.31 -13.24 9.52
C ILE A 157 12.82 -13.23 9.76
N PHE A 158 13.50 -12.25 9.18
CA PHE A 158 14.94 -12.08 9.26
C PHE A 158 15.34 -10.71 9.79
N LYS A 159 16.59 -10.62 10.23
CA LYS A 159 17.39 -9.39 10.23
C LYS A 159 18.46 -9.50 9.16
N THR A 160 18.89 -8.37 8.62
CA THR A 160 20.03 -8.32 7.71
C THR A 160 21.13 -7.39 8.21
N SER A 161 22.38 -7.65 7.80
CA SER A 161 23.49 -6.69 7.93
C SER A 161 23.63 -5.76 6.73
N GLN A 162 22.99 -6.08 5.60
CA GLN A 162 23.03 -5.30 4.36
C GLN A 162 21.65 -5.25 3.70
N SER A 163 21.27 -4.09 3.16
CA SER A 163 19.96 -3.95 2.50
C SER A 163 19.85 -4.79 1.23
N LEU A 164 18.67 -5.40 1.02
CA LEU A 164 18.32 -6.16 -0.18
C LEU A 164 18.50 -5.34 -1.46
N LYS A 165 18.34 -4.01 -1.39
CA LYS A 165 18.59 -3.08 -2.50
C LYS A 165 19.92 -3.35 -3.21
N ASN A 166 20.97 -3.68 -2.46
CA ASN A 166 22.32 -3.87 -3.00
C ASN A 166 22.46 -5.16 -3.82
N PHE A 167 21.50 -6.08 -3.70
CA PHE A 167 21.51 -7.41 -4.30
C PHE A 167 20.41 -7.59 -5.34
N ILE A 168 19.72 -6.51 -5.72
CA ILE A 168 18.68 -6.54 -6.75
C ILE A 168 18.95 -5.51 -7.82
N LYS A 169 18.68 -5.86 -9.08
CA LYS A 169 18.75 -4.94 -10.20
C LYS A 169 17.61 -5.18 -11.18
N PRO A 170 16.82 -4.16 -11.55
CA PRO A 170 15.81 -4.31 -12.57
C PRO A 170 16.48 -4.55 -13.94
N LYS A 171 16.02 -5.59 -14.64
CA LYS A 171 16.36 -5.87 -16.04
C LYS A 171 15.13 -5.59 -16.89
N LYS A 172 15.30 -4.67 -17.84
CA LYS A 172 14.23 -4.23 -18.73
C LYS A 172 14.45 -4.79 -20.12
N THR A 173 13.43 -5.40 -20.70
CA THR A 173 13.46 -5.88 -22.09
C THR A 173 12.21 -5.42 -22.83
N ILE A 174 12.38 -4.97 -24.07
CA ILE A 174 11.25 -4.67 -24.95
C ILE A 174 10.94 -5.92 -25.77
N LEU A 175 9.69 -6.36 -25.75
CA LEU A 175 9.22 -7.50 -26.53
C LEU A 175 7.89 -7.20 -27.22
N ASN A 176 7.59 -7.97 -28.26
CA ASN A 176 6.30 -7.93 -28.93
C ASN A 176 5.35 -8.91 -28.24
N TYR A 177 4.21 -8.41 -27.77
CA TYR A 177 3.18 -9.19 -27.13
C TYR A 177 1.93 -9.22 -27.99
N GLN A 178 1.41 -10.42 -28.26
CA GLN A 178 0.12 -10.59 -28.90
C GLN A 178 -0.97 -10.64 -27.82
N ILE A 179 -1.92 -9.71 -27.89
CA ILE A 179 -3.01 -9.60 -26.93
C ILE A 179 -3.88 -10.84 -26.97
N GLN A 180 -4.15 -11.40 -25.79
CA GLN A 180 -4.98 -12.58 -25.61
C GLN A 180 -6.44 -12.19 -25.38
N ASN A 181 -7.36 -13.14 -25.58
CA ASN A 181 -8.76 -12.91 -25.25
C ASN A 181 -8.92 -12.72 -23.73
N GLY A 182 -9.63 -11.68 -23.32
CA GLY A 182 -9.81 -11.32 -21.91
C GLY A 182 -8.72 -10.42 -21.31
N ASP A 183 -7.61 -10.18 -22.01
CA ASP A 183 -6.60 -9.24 -21.53
C ASP A 183 -7.20 -7.83 -21.42
N THR A 184 -7.14 -7.24 -20.23
CA THR A 184 -7.44 -5.83 -20.04
C THR A 184 -6.16 -4.98 -20.06
N PHE A 185 -6.32 -3.69 -20.38
CA PHE A 185 -5.22 -2.72 -20.38
C PHE A 185 -4.41 -2.65 -19.06
N PRO A 186 -5.03 -2.59 -17.86
CA PRO A 186 -4.29 -2.65 -16.60
C PRO A 186 -3.63 -4.01 -16.35
N GLU A 187 -4.24 -5.12 -16.75
CA GLU A 187 -3.65 -6.45 -16.57
C GLU A 187 -2.42 -6.68 -17.42
N ILE A 188 -2.41 -6.23 -18.68
CA ILE A 188 -1.22 -6.30 -19.53
C ILE A 188 -0.08 -5.53 -18.86
N ALA A 189 -0.34 -4.31 -18.39
CA ALA A 189 0.68 -3.51 -17.72
C ALA A 189 1.23 -4.23 -16.45
N ALA A 190 0.33 -4.73 -15.62
CA ALA A 190 0.68 -5.45 -14.40
C ALA A 190 1.46 -6.76 -14.69
N LYS A 191 1.07 -7.52 -15.72
CA LYS A 191 1.71 -8.77 -16.16
C LYS A 191 3.19 -8.58 -16.51
N PHE A 192 3.53 -7.43 -17.09
CA PHE A 192 4.90 -7.07 -17.46
C PHE A 192 5.60 -6.18 -16.42
N ASN A 193 4.98 -6.01 -15.24
CA ASN A 193 5.50 -5.22 -14.13
C ASN A 193 5.79 -3.75 -14.50
N VAL A 194 4.90 -3.15 -15.30
CA VAL A 194 4.98 -1.74 -15.71
C VAL A 194 3.69 -1.00 -15.42
N VAL A 195 3.77 0.33 -15.45
CA VAL A 195 2.59 1.20 -15.35
C VAL A 195 1.89 1.36 -16.71
N THR A 196 0.58 1.55 -16.69
CA THR A 196 -0.25 1.76 -17.90
C THR A 196 0.24 2.93 -18.77
N THR A 197 0.81 3.97 -18.17
CA THR A 197 1.42 5.09 -18.91
C THR A 197 2.61 4.65 -19.73
N ARG A 198 3.41 3.68 -19.26
CA ARG A 198 4.53 3.11 -20.03
C ARG A 198 4.02 2.32 -21.23
N LEU A 199 2.92 1.59 -21.07
CA LEU A 199 2.29 0.87 -22.16
C LEU A 199 1.78 1.82 -23.26
N VAL A 200 1.19 2.96 -22.87
CA VAL A 200 0.80 4.03 -23.80
C VAL A 200 2.02 4.69 -24.46
N GLN A 201 3.11 4.93 -23.74
CA GLN A 201 4.34 5.51 -24.33
C GLN A 201 4.90 4.65 -25.46
N LEU A 202 4.80 3.32 -25.34
CA LEU A 202 5.33 2.38 -26.34
C LEU A 202 4.42 2.21 -27.56
N ASN A 203 3.12 2.46 -27.43
CA ASN A 203 2.11 2.08 -28.44
C ASN A 203 1.15 3.20 -28.85
N GLY A 204 1.23 4.38 -28.23
CA GLY A 204 0.23 5.44 -28.35
C GLY A 204 -1.06 5.17 -27.57
N ASN A 205 -2.00 6.12 -27.60
CA ASN A 205 -3.25 6.03 -26.81
C ASN A 205 -4.20 4.91 -27.25
N ASN A 206 -4.07 4.43 -28.49
CA ASN A 206 -4.95 3.40 -29.05
C ASN A 206 -4.84 2.06 -28.31
N VAL A 207 -3.73 1.81 -27.61
CA VAL A 207 -3.52 0.59 -26.83
C VAL A 207 -4.56 0.38 -25.73
N ARG A 208 -5.22 1.46 -25.28
CA ARG A 208 -6.30 1.40 -24.28
C ARG A 208 -7.51 0.60 -24.76
N ASN A 209 -7.70 0.52 -26.07
CA ASN A 209 -8.82 -0.18 -26.73
C ASN A 209 -8.31 -1.34 -27.61
N ALA A 210 -7.11 -1.84 -27.33
CA ALA A 210 -6.51 -2.88 -28.15
C ALA A 210 -7.29 -4.20 -28.06
N LYS A 211 -7.37 -4.90 -29.18
CA LYS A 211 -8.20 -6.11 -29.34
C LYS A 211 -7.34 -7.36 -29.33
N ALA A 212 -7.95 -8.48 -28.93
CA ALA A 212 -7.34 -9.80 -29.03
C ALA A 212 -6.76 -10.04 -30.44
N GLY A 213 -5.57 -10.64 -30.48
CA GLY A 213 -4.81 -10.91 -31.70
C GLY A 213 -3.93 -9.75 -32.18
N GLN A 214 -4.12 -8.51 -31.69
CA GLN A 214 -3.22 -7.39 -32.01
C GLN A 214 -1.87 -7.55 -31.33
N THR A 215 -0.80 -7.18 -32.04
CA THR A 215 0.56 -7.17 -31.48
C THR A 215 0.92 -5.76 -31.01
N ILE A 216 1.37 -5.66 -29.76
CA ILE A 216 1.82 -4.42 -29.12
C ILE A 216 3.24 -4.58 -28.57
N LYS A 217 3.95 -3.48 -28.38
CA LYS A 217 5.25 -3.47 -27.68
C LYS A 217 5.02 -3.36 -26.18
N VAL A 218 5.68 -4.22 -25.41
CA VAL A 218 5.66 -4.15 -23.94
C VAL A 218 7.08 -4.10 -23.42
N GLU A 219 7.30 -3.33 -22.36
CA GLU A 219 8.51 -3.41 -21.55
C GLU A 219 8.25 -4.43 -20.44
N ASN A 220 9.04 -5.49 -20.40
CA ASN A 220 9.04 -6.45 -19.30
C ASN A 220 10.12 -6.05 -18.29
N VAL A 221 9.74 -5.95 -17.03
CA VAL A 221 10.67 -5.66 -15.92
C VAL A 221 10.81 -6.91 -15.05
N GLU A 222 12.01 -7.49 -15.10
CA GLU A 222 12.44 -8.60 -14.25
C GLU A 222 13.37 -8.08 -13.14
N ILE A 223 13.42 -8.78 -12.01
CA ILE A 223 14.40 -8.50 -10.96
C ILE A 223 15.54 -9.53 -11.05
N LEU A 224 16.74 -9.05 -11.37
CA LEU A 224 17.95 -9.84 -11.22
C LEU A 224 18.32 -9.83 -9.74
N TYR A 225 18.34 -11.01 -9.13
CA TYR A 225 18.60 -11.20 -7.71
C TYR A 225 19.92 -11.93 -7.49
N ASP A 226 20.78 -11.34 -6.68
CA ASP A 226 22.02 -11.96 -6.19
C ASP A 226 21.76 -12.71 -4.88
N LYS A 227 21.93 -14.03 -4.93
CA LYS A 227 21.71 -14.93 -3.78
C LYS A 227 22.71 -14.73 -2.64
N GLN A 228 23.83 -14.01 -2.86
CA GLN A 228 24.75 -13.64 -1.78
C GLN A 228 24.06 -12.80 -0.69
N PHE A 229 22.91 -12.17 -0.99
CA PHE A 229 22.08 -11.53 0.03
C PHE A 229 21.76 -12.49 1.20
N GLU A 230 21.49 -13.76 0.90
CA GLU A 230 21.07 -14.74 1.90
C GLU A 230 22.16 -15.01 2.96
N GLU A 231 23.44 -14.78 2.63
CA GLU A 231 24.57 -14.89 3.55
C GLU A 231 24.57 -13.78 4.62
N ASN A 232 23.84 -12.69 4.40
CA ASN A 232 23.71 -11.56 5.31
C ASN A 232 22.49 -11.68 6.24
N LEU A 233 21.70 -12.75 6.10
CA LEU A 233 20.45 -12.95 6.82
C LEU A 233 20.64 -13.74 8.10
N THR A 234 20.00 -13.27 9.17
CA THR A 234 19.84 -14.02 10.42
C THR A 234 18.36 -14.25 10.69
N PRO A 235 17.87 -15.52 10.70
CA PRO A 235 16.47 -15.79 11.00
C PRO A 235 16.16 -15.43 12.45
N ILE A 236 15.07 -14.70 12.67
CA ILE A 236 14.63 -14.25 14.01
C ILE A 236 13.25 -14.77 14.40
N GLY A 237 12.53 -15.38 13.46
CA GLY A 237 11.26 -16.03 13.75
C GLY A 237 10.67 -16.71 12.53
N LYS A 238 9.69 -17.58 12.78
CA LYS A 238 8.93 -18.29 11.76
C LYS A 238 7.46 -18.30 12.17
N GLY A 239 6.57 -18.46 11.20
CA GLY A 239 5.15 -18.61 11.45
C GLY A 239 4.42 -19.14 10.23
N GLN A 240 3.12 -19.27 10.39
CA GLN A 240 2.21 -19.63 9.30
C GLN A 240 1.17 -18.53 9.13
N PHE A 241 0.77 -18.28 7.90
CA PHE A 241 -0.27 -17.29 7.64
C PHE A 241 -1.62 -17.79 8.17
N ALA A 242 -2.31 -16.94 8.91
CA ALA A 242 -3.69 -17.16 9.33
C ALA A 242 -4.68 -16.69 8.25
N GLU A 243 -5.98 -16.90 8.48
CA GLU A 243 -7.03 -16.36 7.62
C GLU A 243 -7.08 -14.82 7.70
N ASN A 244 -7.22 -14.17 6.54
CA ASN A 244 -7.32 -12.72 6.31
C ASN A 244 -6.14 -11.85 6.80
N SER A 245 -5.51 -12.15 7.94
CA SER A 245 -4.35 -11.40 8.42
C SER A 245 -3.54 -12.19 9.43
N THR A 246 -2.23 -11.93 9.49
CA THR A 246 -1.28 -12.63 10.35
C THR A 246 -0.46 -11.63 11.16
N SER A 247 -0.37 -11.80 12.48
CA SER A 247 0.50 -10.98 13.33
C SER A 247 1.83 -11.69 13.63
N PHE A 248 2.92 -10.93 13.61
CA PHE A 248 4.23 -11.36 14.10
C PHE A 248 4.78 -10.33 15.09
N LYS A 249 5.24 -10.79 16.25
CA LYS A 249 5.82 -9.95 17.31
C LYS A 249 7.34 -10.12 17.37
N PHE A 250 8.03 -8.99 17.41
CA PHE A 250 9.47 -8.90 17.58
C PHE A 250 9.82 -8.87 19.07
N LYS A 251 10.96 -9.46 19.42
CA LYS A 251 11.46 -9.43 20.80
C LYS A 251 11.83 -8.01 21.26
N ASN A 252 12.37 -7.20 20.34
CA ASN A 252 12.78 -5.82 20.57
C ASN A 252 12.27 -4.95 19.42
N PRO A 253 11.96 -3.67 19.66
CA PRO A 253 11.60 -2.73 18.60
C PRO A 253 12.68 -2.65 17.50
N THR A 254 12.23 -2.51 16.25
CA THR A 254 13.07 -2.40 15.06
C THR A 254 12.48 -1.39 14.07
N GLN A 255 13.28 -0.90 13.13
CA GLN A 255 12.82 -0.10 11.98
C GLN A 255 12.76 -0.93 10.69
N GLU A 256 13.27 -2.16 10.73
CA GLU A 256 13.42 -3.04 9.58
C GLU A 256 12.55 -4.28 9.73
N PHE A 257 11.81 -4.59 8.67
CA PHE A 257 11.01 -5.79 8.50
C PHE A 257 11.49 -6.53 7.25
N ILE A 258 11.98 -7.76 7.43
CA ILE A 258 12.32 -8.65 6.32
C ILE A 258 11.55 -9.95 6.50
N ILE A 259 10.74 -10.29 5.50
CA ILE A 259 9.99 -11.54 5.44
C ILE A 259 10.37 -12.32 4.18
N ASN A 260 10.54 -13.64 4.34
CA ASN A 260 10.60 -14.60 3.26
C ASN A 260 9.34 -15.47 3.24
N MET A 261 8.82 -15.73 2.05
CA MET A 261 7.67 -16.59 1.82
C MET A 261 7.73 -17.26 0.45
N ASN A 262 7.16 -18.46 0.34
CA ASN A 262 7.06 -19.20 -0.90
C ASN A 262 5.79 -20.06 -0.92
N GLY A 263 4.64 -19.39 -0.98
CA GLY A 263 3.34 -20.05 -0.91
C GLY A 263 3.07 -20.95 -2.13
N LYS A 264 2.51 -22.15 -1.91
CA LYS A 264 2.22 -23.12 -2.99
C LYS A 264 1.25 -22.59 -4.05
N LYS A 265 0.34 -21.69 -3.66
CA LYS A 265 -0.62 -21.02 -4.54
C LYS A 265 -0.17 -19.61 -4.95
N GLY A 266 1.11 -19.30 -4.76
CA GLY A 266 1.68 -17.97 -4.87
C GLY A 266 1.62 -17.17 -3.57
N ASN A 267 2.32 -16.05 -3.56
CA ASN A 267 2.32 -15.07 -2.49
C ASN A 267 1.33 -13.97 -2.85
N ILE A 268 0.33 -13.72 -2.00
CA ILE A 268 -0.71 -12.72 -2.27
C ILE A 268 -0.96 -11.89 -1.01
N LEU A 269 -0.63 -10.60 -1.08
CA LEU A 269 -0.66 -9.67 0.03
C LEU A 269 -1.49 -8.41 -0.29
N HIS A 270 -1.99 -7.78 0.75
CA HIS A 270 -2.81 -6.56 0.69
C HIS A 270 -2.23 -5.41 1.51
N GLY A 271 -1.01 -5.59 2.02
CA GLY A 271 -0.24 -4.60 2.78
C GLY A 271 0.00 -5.01 4.24
N PHE A 272 0.42 -4.05 5.04
CA PHE A 272 0.93 -4.27 6.39
C PHE A 272 0.39 -3.23 7.37
N GLN A 273 0.47 -3.51 8.65
CA GLN A 273 0.28 -2.55 9.75
C GLN A 273 1.41 -2.73 10.76
N PHE A 274 2.09 -1.63 11.09
CA PHE A 274 3.26 -1.61 11.97
C PHE A 274 2.90 -0.97 13.32
N LEU A 275 3.11 -1.72 14.40
CA LEU A 275 2.54 -1.47 15.72
C LEU A 275 3.61 -1.47 16.82
N LYS A 276 3.34 -0.73 17.89
CA LYS A 276 4.03 -0.84 19.18
C LYS A 276 3.11 -1.58 20.13
N SER A 277 3.18 -2.90 20.13
CA SER A 277 2.34 -3.82 20.89
C SER A 277 2.40 -3.63 22.40
N THR A 278 3.47 -3.00 22.90
CA THR A 278 3.64 -2.64 24.31
C THR A 278 2.99 -1.30 24.69
N ALA A 279 2.50 -0.52 23.72
CA ALA A 279 1.84 0.75 23.97
C ALA A 279 0.51 0.54 24.71
N LYS A 280 0.40 1.12 25.91
CA LYS A 280 -0.84 1.12 26.70
C LYS A 280 -1.82 2.20 26.24
N ASN A 281 -1.30 3.28 25.67
CA ASN A 281 -2.05 4.43 25.18
C ASN A 281 -1.36 5.07 23.96
N GLY A 282 -1.94 6.16 23.45
CA GLY A 282 -1.47 6.84 22.25
C GLY A 282 -2.30 6.53 21.01
N VAL A 283 -1.80 6.95 19.85
CA VAL A 283 -2.54 6.91 18.59
C VAL A 283 -1.86 6.01 17.56
N ILE A 284 -2.66 5.15 16.94
CA ILE A 284 -2.36 4.50 15.67
C ILE A 284 -3.17 5.24 14.60
N PHE A 285 -2.48 5.90 13.68
CA PHE A 285 -3.11 6.63 12.59
C PHE A 285 -2.98 5.80 11.30
N ASN A 286 -4.03 5.05 10.98
CA ASN A 286 -4.08 4.21 9.79
C ASN A 286 -4.52 5.04 8.58
N THR A 287 -3.91 4.78 7.44
CA THR A 287 -4.13 5.53 6.20
C THR A 287 -4.36 4.57 5.05
N VAL A 288 -5.41 4.80 4.27
CA VAL A 288 -5.72 4.04 3.06
C VAL A 288 -6.01 5.04 1.93
N GLY A 289 -5.02 5.27 1.08
CA GLY A 289 -5.18 6.17 -0.06
C GLY A 289 -5.11 5.39 -1.36
N VAL A 290 -6.09 5.57 -2.24
CA VAL A 290 -6.09 4.97 -3.58
C VAL A 290 -6.37 6.05 -4.63
N ASN A 291 -5.40 6.33 -5.48
CA ASN A 291 -5.49 7.35 -6.51
C ASN A 291 -6.62 7.01 -7.51
N GLY A 292 -7.54 7.95 -7.67
CA GLY A 292 -8.71 7.85 -8.53
C GLY A 292 -9.92 7.20 -7.84
N ALA A 293 -9.82 6.85 -6.56
CA ALA A 293 -10.90 6.19 -5.85
C ALA A 293 -11.99 7.18 -5.42
N THR A 294 -13.21 6.68 -5.47
CA THR A 294 -14.41 7.24 -4.85
C THR A 294 -14.75 6.41 -3.60
N TYR A 295 -15.66 6.92 -2.77
CA TYR A 295 -16.15 6.18 -1.60
C TYR A 295 -16.70 4.79 -1.95
N ALA A 296 -17.44 4.68 -3.06
CA ALA A 296 -18.03 3.42 -3.49
C ALA A 296 -16.98 2.34 -3.81
N ASP A 297 -15.78 2.73 -4.25
CA ASP A 297 -14.73 1.77 -4.58
C ASP A 297 -14.21 1.03 -3.34
N PHE A 298 -14.23 1.65 -2.16
CA PHE A 298 -13.84 1.03 -0.88
C PHE A 298 -14.89 0.05 -0.32
N LEU A 299 -16.05 -0.06 -0.97
CA LEU A 299 -17.13 -0.96 -0.56
C LEU A 299 -17.26 -2.20 -1.47
N LYS A 300 -16.45 -2.30 -2.53
CA LYS A 300 -16.55 -3.35 -3.55
C LYS A 300 -16.18 -4.74 -3.03
N TYR A 301 -15.21 -4.83 -2.12
CA TYR A 301 -14.58 -6.11 -1.77
C TYR A 301 -14.87 -6.53 -0.34
N SER A 302 -15.38 -7.75 -0.20
CA SER A 302 -15.73 -8.32 1.10
C SER A 302 -14.50 -8.51 2.00
N LEU A 303 -13.36 -8.91 1.42
CA LEU A 303 -12.09 -9.09 2.13
C LEU A 303 -11.59 -7.77 2.72
N GLN A 304 -11.65 -6.68 1.96
CA GLN A 304 -11.30 -5.34 2.44
C GLN A 304 -12.08 -4.97 3.71
N THR A 305 -13.40 -5.16 3.69
CA THR A 305 -14.24 -4.86 4.86
C THR A 305 -13.87 -5.74 6.06
N LYS A 306 -13.61 -7.04 5.86
CA LYS A 306 -13.19 -7.96 6.93
C LYS A 306 -11.86 -7.54 7.56
N GLN A 307 -10.87 -7.23 6.73
CA GLN A 307 -9.54 -6.83 7.22
C GLN A 307 -9.58 -5.44 7.87
N LEU A 308 -10.31 -4.46 7.34
CA LEU A 308 -10.46 -3.14 7.98
C LEU A 308 -11.15 -3.23 9.35
N LYS A 309 -12.12 -4.13 9.52
CA LYS A 309 -12.75 -4.38 10.84
C LYS A 309 -11.74 -4.88 11.88
N SER A 310 -10.69 -5.59 11.47
CA SER A 310 -9.61 -6.06 12.38
C SER A 310 -8.73 -4.94 12.94
N LEU A 311 -8.90 -3.70 12.48
CA LEU A 311 -8.17 -2.54 12.94
C LEU A 311 -8.76 -1.91 14.21
N ASN A 312 -9.98 -2.31 14.62
CA ASN A 312 -10.69 -1.78 15.80
C ASN A 312 -10.75 -0.23 15.79
N ILE A 313 -11.29 0.32 14.71
CA ILE A 313 -11.32 1.76 14.42
C ILE A 313 -12.25 2.52 15.39
N ASP A 314 -11.73 3.59 15.99
CA ASP A 314 -12.49 4.51 16.85
C ASP A 314 -13.09 5.68 16.07
N VAL A 315 -12.43 6.09 14.98
CA VAL A 315 -12.97 7.08 14.04
C VAL A 315 -12.51 6.78 12.61
N LEU A 316 -13.46 6.85 11.68
CA LEU A 316 -13.22 6.80 10.25
C LEU A 316 -13.32 8.23 9.70
N ILE A 317 -12.29 8.65 8.99
CA ILE A 317 -12.19 9.90 8.23
C ILE A 317 -12.13 9.54 6.75
#